data_AF-A0A9E0FIC0-F1
#
_entry.id   AF-A0A9E0FIC0-F1
#
_cell.length_a   1.000
_cell.length_b   1.000
_cell.length_c   1.000
_cell.angle_alpha   90.00
_cell.angle_beta   90.00
_cell.angle_gamma   90.00
#
_symmetry.space_group_name_H-M   'P 1'
#
loop_
_entity.id
_entity.type
_entity.pdbx_description
1 polymer ?
#
loop_
_entity_poly.entity_id
_entity_poly.type
_entity_poly.pdbx_seq_one_letter_code
_entity_poly.pdbx_strand_id
1 'polypeptide(L)'
;MNKVLFPTSRILVGCLFIFSGLIKANDPVGFAIKLEEYYELFANAGNAFLFFKSDFIINTVVFQASLICIVEVALGIALLLGLSGRLVAWLLLLMILFFTWLTGYSAITGKVTDCGCFGDAIPLTPWQSFYKDLVLTFLILIIFYNREKIKTLIPKVPAFALFLAATIFTTWVAVTAIRHDVFKDFRPYAIGNNIEELMQIPADSKKGIVQMTYAYQSKESGKIEKVKIRSDKNDYSVLTEYADTTKWSFVERTDKVIEKGFIPKIVDFAVIDLDENDVTEKILNEDDYMFMIVSADLSKTNREVWQSINTMQKAAETDGIFTFGFVSASADDIETFRHANQTAFPFYKGDYKVTLTIMRVNPGIVLLKNGTVIDKWAWRDLPSYQDIKAKYFNERQPHEITFTSESKVELFAEGESVLDKIDGSMEPYNEFFLMDADGNDVTLNVFSDSLPVYMFIVNDITKLSQDVFGKLLPLMQELAANGNKFFVVSQSDFALLQQMKEATKLDYTNLNCDGEVLMKIVPENTGLVILNYGEVVAKYAQSNLPEPGNFRIPQ
;
A
#
# COMPACT_ATOMS: atom_id res chain seq x y z
N MET A 1 -24.76 42.79 -27.82
CA MET A 1 -24.27 41.76 -26.87
C MET A 1 -23.07 40.95 -27.39
N ASN A 2 -23.03 40.54 -28.67
CA ASN A 2 -22.02 39.60 -29.20
C ASN A 2 -20.57 40.08 -29.36
N LYS A 3 -20.25 41.39 -29.32
CA LYS A 3 -18.88 41.88 -29.62
C LYS A 3 -17.86 41.62 -28.50
N VAL A 4 -18.31 41.57 -27.25
CA VAL A 4 -17.43 41.37 -26.07
C VAL A 4 -17.65 39.99 -25.46
N LEU A 5 -18.90 39.53 -25.38
CA LEU A 5 -19.24 38.27 -24.72
C LEU A 5 -18.60 37.07 -25.43
N PHE A 6 -18.68 36.97 -26.76
CA PHE A 6 -18.11 35.83 -27.49
C PHE A 6 -16.58 35.73 -27.36
N PRO A 7 -15.77 36.79 -27.60
CA PRO A 7 -14.33 36.73 -27.37
C PRO A 7 -13.96 36.42 -25.91
N THR A 8 -14.70 36.98 -24.95
CA THR A 8 -14.46 36.74 -23.52
C THR A 8 -14.75 35.28 -23.15
N SER A 9 -15.89 34.72 -23.58
CA SER A 9 -16.21 33.31 -23.39
C SER A 9 -15.13 32.41 -23.97
N ARG A 10 -14.63 32.72 -25.17
CA ARG A 10 -13.58 31.96 -25.85
C ARG A 10 -12.27 31.95 -25.05
N ILE A 11 -11.86 33.11 -24.52
CA ILE A 11 -10.65 33.22 -23.69
C ILE A 11 -10.84 32.46 -22.37
N LEU A 12 -11.95 32.70 -21.66
CA LEU A 12 -12.22 32.05 -20.37
C LEU A 12 -12.29 30.53 -20.48
N VAL A 13 -13.06 30.00 -21.44
CA VAL A 13 -13.18 28.56 -21.66
C VAL A 13 -11.83 27.96 -22.08
N GLY A 14 -11.12 28.62 -23.01
CA GLY A 14 -9.81 28.14 -23.47
C GLY A 14 -8.77 28.07 -22.36
N CYS A 15 -8.64 29.13 -21.56
CA CYS A 15 -7.73 29.16 -20.41
C CYS A 15 -8.11 28.14 -19.34
N LEU A 16 -9.41 27.99 -19.03
CA LEU A 16 -9.85 27.04 -18.01
C LEU A 16 -9.62 25.59 -18.43
N PHE A 17 -9.86 25.24 -19.69
CA PHE A 17 -9.57 23.89 -20.22
C PHE A 17 -8.06 23.60 -20.21
N ILE A 18 -7.23 24.57 -20.59
CA ILE A 18 -5.77 24.40 -20.52
C ILE A 18 -5.33 24.17 -19.07
N PHE A 19 -5.79 25.03 -18.14
CA PHE A 19 -5.44 24.91 -16.74
C PHE A 19 -5.92 23.59 -16.13
N SER A 20 -7.19 23.24 -16.32
CA SER A 20 -7.78 22.01 -15.80
C SER A 20 -7.13 20.76 -16.42
N GLY A 21 -6.86 20.77 -17.72
CA GLY A 21 -6.17 19.66 -18.40
C GLY A 21 -4.71 19.48 -17.95
N LEU A 22 -3.97 20.57 -17.70
CA LEU A 22 -2.59 20.50 -17.19
C LEU A 22 -2.53 20.00 -15.74
N ILE A 23 -3.48 20.41 -14.89
CA ILE A 23 -3.57 19.90 -13.51
C ILE A 23 -3.84 18.39 -13.51
N LYS A 24 -4.75 17.91 -14.36
CA LYS A 24 -4.97 16.46 -14.49
C LYS A 24 -3.78 15.75 -15.14
N ALA A 25 -3.07 16.39 -16.08
CA ALA A 25 -1.84 15.81 -16.66
C ALA A 25 -0.68 15.73 -15.66
N ASN A 26 -0.69 16.53 -14.58
CA ASN A 26 0.24 16.41 -13.46
C ASN A 26 -0.03 15.16 -12.60
N ASP A 27 -1.30 14.72 -12.50
CA ASP A 27 -1.70 13.48 -11.81
C ASP A 27 -2.76 12.69 -12.60
N PRO A 28 -2.37 12.06 -13.73
CA PRO A 28 -3.30 11.32 -14.57
C PRO A 28 -3.79 10.03 -13.90
N VAL A 29 -2.99 9.44 -13.00
CA VAL A 29 -3.37 8.25 -12.23
C VAL A 29 -4.45 8.61 -11.20
N GLY A 30 -4.31 9.73 -10.50
CA GLY A 30 -5.34 10.25 -9.60
C GLY A 30 -6.66 10.52 -10.33
N PHE A 31 -6.60 11.11 -11.53
CA PHE A 31 -7.80 11.28 -12.35
C PHE A 31 -8.39 9.94 -12.81
N ALA A 32 -7.55 8.95 -13.12
CA ALA A 32 -7.99 7.60 -13.51
C ALA A 32 -8.73 6.89 -12.37
N ILE A 33 -8.26 6.99 -11.13
CA ILE A 33 -8.94 6.44 -9.95
C ILE A 33 -10.36 7.03 -9.83
N LYS A 34 -10.52 8.34 -10.07
CA LYS A 34 -11.85 8.97 -10.08
C LYS A 34 -12.74 8.46 -11.21
N LEU A 35 -12.20 8.27 -12.41
CA LEU A 35 -12.95 7.66 -13.51
C LEU A 35 -13.37 6.22 -13.19
N GLU A 36 -12.50 5.44 -12.56
CA GLU A 36 -12.80 4.08 -12.13
C GLU A 36 -13.94 4.05 -11.09
N GLU A 37 -13.94 4.96 -10.11
CA GLU A 37 -15.05 5.13 -9.16
C GLU A 37 -16.38 5.40 -9.90
N TYR A 38 -16.38 6.21 -10.97
CA TYR A 38 -17.58 6.41 -11.80
C TYR A 38 -17.99 5.14 -12.55
N TYR A 39 -17.02 4.39 -13.11
CA TYR A 39 -17.28 3.17 -13.87
C TYR A 39 -17.93 2.09 -13.01
N GLU A 40 -17.44 1.90 -11.78
CA GLU A 40 -18.05 0.99 -10.81
C GLU A 40 -19.47 1.41 -10.45
N LEU A 41 -19.70 2.70 -10.21
CA LEU A 41 -21.03 3.21 -9.90
C LEU A 41 -22.03 3.00 -11.04
N PHE A 42 -21.61 3.24 -12.29
CA PHE A 42 -22.48 3.02 -13.44
C PHE A 42 -22.75 1.55 -13.70
N ALA A 43 -21.74 0.69 -13.58
CA ALA A 43 -21.92 -0.75 -13.70
C ALA A 43 -22.94 -1.28 -12.67
N ASN A 44 -22.95 -0.71 -11.47
CA ASN A 44 -23.89 -1.07 -10.40
C ASN A 44 -25.28 -0.39 -10.54
N ALA A 45 -25.41 0.64 -11.37
CA ALA A 45 -26.67 1.38 -11.55
C ALA A 45 -27.64 0.74 -12.55
N GLY A 46 -27.19 -0.20 -13.39
CA GLY A 46 -28.08 -0.97 -14.26
C GLY A 46 -27.38 -1.69 -15.41
N ASN A 47 -28.07 -2.67 -16.00
CA ASN A 47 -27.53 -3.58 -17.03
C ASN A 47 -27.00 -2.87 -18.29
N ALA A 48 -27.47 -1.66 -18.61
CA ALA A 48 -27.04 -0.89 -19.77
C ALA A 48 -25.57 -0.44 -19.70
N PHE A 49 -24.98 -0.41 -18.50
CA PHE A 49 -23.64 0.13 -18.24
C PHE A 49 -22.65 -0.93 -17.78
N LEU A 50 -23.00 -2.22 -17.88
CA LEU A 50 -22.11 -3.32 -17.48
C LEU A 50 -20.76 -3.33 -18.22
N PHE A 51 -20.71 -2.75 -19.42
CA PHE A 51 -19.47 -2.67 -20.20
C PHE A 51 -18.34 -1.92 -19.46
N PHE A 52 -18.69 -0.98 -18.55
CA PHE A 52 -17.73 -0.26 -17.72
C PHE A 52 -16.96 -1.17 -16.76
N LYS A 53 -17.50 -2.36 -16.44
CA LYS A 53 -16.84 -3.38 -15.63
C LYS A 53 -15.96 -4.35 -16.44
N SER A 54 -15.87 -4.17 -17.76
CA SER A 54 -15.02 -5.05 -18.56
C SER A 54 -13.54 -4.83 -18.25
N ASP A 55 -12.77 -5.92 -18.20
CA ASP A 55 -11.32 -5.87 -17.92
C ASP A 55 -10.59 -4.92 -18.86
N PHE A 56 -11.02 -4.81 -20.11
CA PHE A 56 -10.45 -3.87 -21.07
C PHE A 56 -10.59 -2.40 -20.62
N ILE A 57 -11.76 -2.00 -20.12
CA ILE A 57 -12.01 -0.61 -19.70
C ILE A 57 -11.23 -0.28 -18.43
N ILE A 58 -11.23 -1.18 -17.46
CA ILE A 58 -10.52 -1.00 -16.18
C ILE A 58 -9.00 -0.97 -16.41
N ASN A 59 -8.45 -1.96 -17.14
CA ASN A 59 -7.00 -2.02 -17.40
C ASN A 59 -6.47 -0.86 -18.25
N THR A 60 -7.35 -0.17 -19.00
CA THR A 60 -6.96 1.00 -19.81
C THR A 60 -7.38 2.34 -19.21
N VAL A 61 -7.91 2.38 -17.98
CA VAL A 61 -8.45 3.60 -17.38
C VAL A 61 -7.41 4.73 -17.27
N VAL A 62 -6.15 4.41 -16.95
CA VAL A 62 -5.05 5.39 -16.90
C VAL A 62 -4.77 5.99 -18.28
N PHE A 63 -4.85 5.16 -19.33
CA PHE A 63 -4.70 5.63 -20.72
C PHE A 63 -5.87 6.54 -21.12
N GLN A 64 -7.10 6.16 -20.77
CA GLN A 64 -8.30 6.97 -21.01
C GLN A 64 -8.22 8.32 -20.29
N ALA A 65 -7.85 8.32 -19.01
CA ALA A 65 -7.64 9.52 -18.20
C ALA A 65 -6.61 10.44 -18.86
N SER A 66 -5.45 9.91 -19.24
CA SER A 66 -4.39 10.65 -19.92
C SER A 66 -4.88 11.26 -21.24
N LEU A 67 -5.61 10.48 -22.05
CA LEU A 67 -6.15 10.94 -23.32
C LEU A 67 -7.13 12.11 -23.14
N ILE A 68 -8.03 12.02 -22.15
CA ILE A 68 -8.98 13.09 -21.84
C ILE A 68 -8.24 14.38 -21.47
N CYS A 69 -7.19 14.31 -20.63
CA CYS A 69 -6.39 15.47 -20.25
C CYS A 69 -5.69 16.11 -21.46
N ILE A 70 -5.08 15.29 -22.32
CA ILE A 70 -4.40 15.75 -23.53
C ILE A 70 -5.40 16.43 -24.48
N VAL A 71 -6.56 15.81 -24.70
CA VAL A 71 -7.64 16.37 -25.53
C VAL A 71 -8.16 17.68 -24.94
N GLU A 72 -8.32 17.78 -23.62
CA GLU A 72 -8.79 18.99 -22.94
C GLU A 72 -7.84 20.17 -23.17
N VAL A 73 -6.52 19.98 -22.98
CA VAL A 73 -5.52 21.01 -23.26
C VAL A 73 -5.49 21.34 -24.76
N ALA A 74 -5.49 20.33 -25.62
CA ALA A 74 -5.47 20.51 -27.07
C ALA A 74 -6.68 21.32 -27.56
N LEU A 75 -7.89 21.02 -27.07
CA LEU A 75 -9.11 21.77 -27.39
C LEU A 75 -9.07 23.19 -26.86
N GLY A 76 -8.56 23.41 -25.65
CA GLY A 76 -8.38 24.75 -25.08
C GLY A 76 -7.46 25.62 -25.95
N ILE A 77 -6.32 25.07 -26.39
CA ILE A 77 -5.36 25.79 -27.26
C ILE A 77 -5.94 25.99 -28.66
N ALA A 78 -6.56 24.96 -29.26
CA ALA A 78 -7.19 25.07 -30.57
C ALA A 78 -8.30 26.14 -30.56
N LEU A 79 -9.07 26.22 -29.47
CA LEU A 79 -10.08 27.26 -29.26
C LEU A 79 -9.41 28.64 -29.20
N LEU A 80 -8.37 28.84 -28.39
CA LEU A 80 -7.67 30.12 -28.30
C LEU A 80 -7.07 30.55 -29.64
N LEU A 81 -6.41 29.64 -30.36
CA LEU A 81 -5.79 29.94 -31.66
C LEU A 81 -6.80 30.08 -32.80
N GLY A 82 -7.99 29.50 -32.67
CA GLY A 82 -9.07 29.58 -33.65
C GLY A 82 -8.94 28.56 -34.76
N LEU A 83 -8.31 27.42 -34.47
CA LEU A 83 -8.17 26.30 -35.39
C LEU A 83 -9.48 25.51 -35.44
N SER A 84 -9.88 25.09 -36.65
CA SER A 84 -11.02 24.17 -36.86
C SER A 84 -12.26 24.46 -36.00
N GLY A 85 -12.67 25.73 -35.90
CA GLY A 85 -13.62 26.21 -34.89
C GLY A 85 -14.96 25.46 -34.83
N ARG A 86 -15.46 24.94 -35.96
CA ARG A 86 -16.66 24.07 -35.98
C ARG A 86 -16.44 22.75 -35.24
N LEU A 87 -15.33 22.07 -35.51
CA LEU A 87 -14.98 20.80 -34.88
C LEU A 87 -14.69 21.01 -33.39
N VAL A 88 -13.87 22.01 -33.05
CA VAL A 88 -13.53 22.34 -31.67
C VAL A 88 -14.78 22.65 -30.85
N ALA A 89 -15.70 23.47 -31.38
CA ALA A 89 -16.94 23.79 -30.68
C ALA A 89 -17.82 22.54 -30.43
N TRP A 90 -17.90 21.61 -31.37
CA TRP A 90 -18.62 20.34 -31.18
C TRP A 90 -17.96 19.45 -30.12
N LEU A 91 -16.63 19.30 -30.17
CA LEU A 91 -15.89 18.49 -29.22
C LEU A 91 -15.97 19.07 -27.80
N LEU A 92 -15.82 20.39 -27.65
CA LEU A 92 -16.02 21.08 -26.37
C LEU A 92 -17.43 20.86 -25.82
N LEU A 93 -18.46 20.96 -26.67
CA LEU A 93 -19.85 20.75 -26.27
C LEU A 93 -20.09 19.31 -25.82
N LEU A 94 -19.62 18.32 -26.59
CA LEU A 94 -19.77 16.90 -26.22
C LEU A 94 -19.07 16.60 -24.90
N MET A 95 -17.84 17.09 -24.73
CA MET A 95 -17.05 16.86 -23.53
C MET A 95 -17.66 17.51 -22.29
N ILE A 96 -18.13 18.77 -22.38
CA ILE A 96 -18.76 19.42 -21.22
C ILE A 96 -20.11 18.80 -20.89
N LEU A 97 -20.89 18.34 -21.86
CA LEU A 97 -22.16 17.64 -21.60
C LEU A 97 -21.90 16.31 -20.88
N PHE A 98 -20.87 15.58 -21.28
CA PHE A 98 -20.44 14.36 -20.60
C PHE A 98 -20.04 14.65 -19.14
N PHE A 99 -19.17 15.64 -18.89
CA PHE A 99 -18.77 16.00 -17.53
C PHE A 99 -19.93 16.55 -16.69
N THR A 100 -20.79 17.39 -17.27
CA THR A 100 -21.98 17.92 -16.58
C THR A 100 -22.92 16.80 -16.14
N TRP A 101 -23.04 15.74 -16.94
CA TRP A 101 -23.80 14.55 -16.57
C TRP A 101 -23.15 13.78 -15.42
N LEU A 102 -21.82 13.55 -15.47
CA LEU A 102 -21.06 12.91 -14.39
C LEU A 102 -21.16 13.69 -13.07
N THR A 103 -20.92 15.00 -13.13
CA THR A 103 -20.92 15.88 -11.95
C THR A 103 -22.33 16.07 -11.40
N GLY A 104 -23.35 16.11 -12.25
CA GLY A 104 -24.75 16.09 -11.83
C GLY A 104 -25.14 14.79 -11.11
N TYR A 105 -24.67 13.64 -11.61
CA TYR A 105 -24.88 12.35 -10.94
C TYR A 105 -24.21 12.31 -9.56
N SER A 106 -22.95 12.76 -9.46
CA SER A 106 -22.23 12.87 -8.19
C SER A 106 -22.90 13.84 -7.22
N ALA A 107 -23.40 14.99 -7.69
CA ALA A 107 -24.09 15.98 -6.86
C ALA A 107 -25.40 15.46 -6.23
N ILE A 108 -26.14 14.61 -6.96
CA ILE A 108 -27.40 14.03 -6.48
C ILE A 108 -27.15 12.84 -5.55
N THR A 109 -26.21 11.96 -5.90
CA THR A 109 -25.97 10.71 -5.16
C THR A 109 -25.04 10.87 -3.97
N GLY A 110 -24.13 11.85 -4.00
CA GLY A 110 -23.12 12.08 -2.97
C GLY A 110 -22.09 10.95 -2.82
N LYS A 111 -22.07 9.98 -3.75
CA LYS A 111 -21.23 8.77 -3.65
C LYS A 111 -19.77 9.01 -4.05
N VAL A 112 -19.51 9.95 -4.96
CA VAL A 112 -18.16 10.41 -5.30
C VAL A 112 -17.96 11.78 -4.68
N THR A 113 -16.98 11.90 -3.78
CA THR A 113 -16.78 13.10 -2.94
C THR A 113 -16.05 14.24 -3.65
N ASP A 114 -15.33 13.95 -4.73
CA ASP A 114 -14.64 14.94 -5.58
C ASP A 114 -14.80 14.57 -7.06
N CYS A 115 -15.14 15.55 -7.91
CA CYS A 115 -15.34 15.34 -9.33
C CYS A 115 -14.03 15.22 -10.15
N GLY A 116 -12.86 15.42 -9.53
CA GLY A 116 -11.55 15.20 -10.16
C GLY A 116 -11.19 16.22 -11.25
N CYS A 117 -12.00 17.26 -11.46
CA CYS A 117 -11.74 18.26 -12.49
C CYS A 117 -10.43 19.04 -12.28
N PHE A 118 -10.02 19.26 -11.03
CA PHE A 118 -8.77 19.92 -10.67
C PHE A 118 -7.87 19.01 -9.82
N GLY A 119 -8.17 17.70 -9.77
CA GLY A 119 -7.50 16.76 -8.86
C GLY A 119 -7.40 17.30 -7.44
N ASP A 120 -6.31 16.94 -6.76
CA ASP A 120 -6.04 17.37 -5.38
C ASP A 120 -5.60 18.84 -5.27
N ALA A 121 -5.35 19.54 -6.39
CA ALA A 121 -4.89 20.92 -6.36
C ALA A 121 -5.99 21.91 -5.92
N ILE A 122 -7.24 21.66 -6.32
CA ILE A 122 -8.41 22.45 -5.93
C ILE A 122 -9.59 21.48 -5.74
N PRO A 123 -9.69 20.82 -4.57
CA PRO A 123 -10.76 19.88 -4.32
C PRO A 123 -12.10 20.63 -4.29
N LEU A 124 -13.03 20.22 -5.15
CA LEU A 124 -14.33 20.84 -5.29
C LEU A 124 -15.41 19.89 -4.83
N THR A 125 -16.33 20.39 -4.01
CA THR A 125 -17.52 19.61 -3.64
C THR A 125 -18.34 19.24 -4.89
N PRO A 126 -19.11 18.15 -4.86
CA PRO A 126 -19.91 17.72 -6.01
C PRO A 126 -20.81 18.82 -6.59
N TRP A 127 -21.46 19.59 -5.71
CA TRP A 127 -22.31 20.71 -6.11
C TRP A 127 -21.51 21.87 -6.73
N GLN A 128 -20.34 22.23 -6.18
CA GLN A 128 -19.48 23.27 -6.76
C GLN A 128 -19.00 22.88 -8.15
N SER A 129 -18.60 21.61 -8.33
CA SER A 129 -18.19 21.06 -9.62
C SER A 129 -19.33 21.10 -10.64
N PHE A 130 -20.54 20.70 -10.25
CA PHE A 130 -21.72 20.75 -11.11
C PHE A 130 -22.07 22.18 -11.54
N TYR A 131 -22.08 23.15 -10.61
CA TYR A 131 -22.33 24.55 -10.95
C TYR A 131 -21.28 25.12 -11.92
N LYS A 132 -20.00 24.78 -11.70
CA LYS A 132 -18.91 25.16 -12.60
C LYS A 132 -19.15 24.59 -14.01
N ASP A 133 -19.55 23.33 -14.13
CA ASP A 133 -19.83 22.70 -15.43
C ASP A 133 -21.07 23.30 -16.12
N LEU A 134 -22.11 23.69 -15.37
CA LEU A 134 -23.26 24.42 -15.92
C LEU A 134 -22.87 25.81 -16.46
N VAL A 135 -22.04 26.56 -15.74
CA VAL A 135 -21.52 27.85 -16.20
C VAL A 135 -20.67 27.66 -17.46
N LEU A 136 -19.79 26.67 -17.48
CA LEU A 136 -18.99 26.34 -18.65
C LEU A 136 -19.85 25.91 -19.84
N THR A 137 -20.89 25.11 -19.60
CA THR A 137 -21.87 24.72 -20.63
C THR A 137 -22.52 25.95 -21.24
N PHE A 138 -22.96 26.91 -20.44
CA PHE A 138 -23.53 28.17 -20.93
C PHE A 138 -22.52 28.96 -21.81
N LEU A 139 -21.27 29.09 -21.36
CA LEU A 139 -20.21 29.77 -22.13
C LEU A 139 -19.90 29.02 -23.44
N ILE A 140 -19.88 27.70 -23.42
CA ILE A 140 -19.65 26.86 -24.60
C ILE A 140 -20.81 26.96 -25.58
N LEU A 141 -22.06 27.07 -25.12
CA LEU A 141 -23.22 27.29 -25.99
C LEU A 141 -23.11 28.62 -26.76
N ILE A 142 -22.60 29.69 -26.12
CA ILE A 142 -22.34 30.96 -26.79
C ILE A 142 -21.28 30.79 -27.90
N ILE A 143 -20.20 30.07 -27.60
CA ILE A 143 -19.13 29.75 -28.56
C ILE A 143 -19.71 28.90 -29.71
N PHE A 144 -20.51 27.90 -29.39
CA PHE A 144 -21.10 26.96 -30.33
C PHE A 144 -22.07 27.63 -31.31
N TYR A 145 -22.93 28.52 -30.82
CA TYR A 145 -23.82 29.31 -31.68
C TYR A 145 -23.04 30.23 -32.62
N ASN A 146 -21.91 30.78 -32.15
CA ASN A 146 -21.05 31.67 -32.92
C ASN A 146 -19.85 30.96 -33.56
N ARG A 147 -19.86 29.62 -33.67
CA ARG A 147 -18.71 28.81 -34.12
C ARG A 147 -18.16 29.19 -35.48
N GLU A 148 -19.00 29.72 -36.37
CA GLU A 148 -18.59 30.17 -37.70
C GLU A 148 -17.79 31.47 -37.69
N LYS A 149 -17.86 32.24 -36.59
CA LYS A 149 -17.12 33.50 -36.40
C LYS A 149 -15.72 33.28 -35.81
N ILE A 150 -15.36 32.03 -35.47
CA ILE A 150 -14.03 31.69 -34.95
C ILE A 150 -13.03 31.84 -36.09
N LYS A 151 -12.20 32.88 -36.01
CA LYS A 151 -11.07 33.13 -36.92
C LYS A 151 -9.75 32.82 -36.23
N THR A 152 -8.78 32.39 -37.04
CA THR A 152 -7.40 32.15 -36.60
C THR A 152 -6.76 33.47 -36.18
N LEU A 153 -6.15 33.51 -34.98
CA LEU A 153 -5.48 34.71 -34.47
C LEU A 153 -4.14 35.00 -35.16
N ILE A 154 -3.46 33.94 -35.57
CA ILE A 154 -2.18 33.97 -36.29
C ILE A 154 -2.30 33.15 -37.58
N PRO A 155 -1.33 33.20 -38.51
CA PRO A 155 -1.36 32.38 -39.71
C PRO A 155 -1.52 30.89 -39.38
N LYS A 156 -2.16 30.12 -40.28
CA LYS A 156 -2.56 28.74 -40.01
C LYS A 156 -1.39 27.82 -39.65
N VAL A 157 -0.25 27.98 -40.31
CA VAL A 157 0.95 27.16 -40.09
C VAL A 157 1.53 27.33 -38.67
N PRO A 158 1.87 28.54 -38.19
CA PRO A 158 2.35 28.72 -36.82
C PRO A 158 1.29 28.39 -35.77
N ALA A 159 0.00 28.62 -36.04
CA ALA A 159 -1.08 28.18 -35.14
C ALA A 159 -1.08 26.66 -34.98
N PHE A 160 -1.02 25.93 -36.09
CA PHE A 160 -0.99 24.47 -36.07
C PHE A 160 0.29 23.92 -35.41
N ALA A 161 1.44 24.55 -35.68
CA ALA A 161 2.70 24.18 -35.03
C ALA A 161 2.64 24.37 -33.51
N LEU A 162 2.09 25.48 -33.02
CA LEU A 162 1.92 25.73 -31.58
C LEU A 162 0.94 24.74 -30.94
N PHE A 163 -0.17 24.45 -31.61
CA PHE A 163 -1.12 23.42 -31.18
C PHE A 163 -0.44 22.04 -31.06
N LEU A 164 0.33 21.63 -32.06
CA LEU A 164 1.04 20.35 -32.06
C LEU A 164 2.10 20.31 -30.95
N ALA A 165 2.92 21.36 -30.83
CA ALA A 165 3.94 21.47 -29.80
C ALA A 165 3.35 21.37 -28.39
N ALA A 166 2.24 22.07 -28.13
CA ALA A 166 1.58 22.00 -26.83
C ALA A 166 0.92 20.64 -26.57
N THR A 167 0.36 20.00 -27.59
CA THR A 167 -0.20 18.64 -27.46
C THR A 167 0.91 17.62 -27.15
N ILE A 168 2.06 17.71 -27.84
CA ILE A 168 3.24 16.87 -27.57
C ILE A 168 3.75 17.13 -26.14
N PHE A 169 3.82 18.40 -25.73
CA PHE A 169 4.23 18.79 -24.38
C PHE A 169 3.31 18.19 -23.32
N THR A 170 1.98 18.31 -23.46
CA THR A 170 1.03 17.72 -22.50
C THR A 170 1.13 16.19 -22.46
N THR A 171 1.33 15.54 -23.61
CA THR A 171 1.58 14.09 -23.67
C THR A 171 2.86 13.73 -22.92
N TRP A 172 3.94 14.50 -23.11
CA TRP A 172 5.18 14.30 -22.37
C TRP A 172 5.00 14.49 -20.86
N VAL A 173 4.25 15.51 -20.43
CA VAL A 173 3.90 15.73 -19.02
C VAL A 173 3.15 14.52 -18.46
N ALA A 174 2.07 14.08 -19.09
CA ALA A 174 1.26 12.95 -18.61
C ALA A 174 2.07 11.65 -18.54
N VAL A 175 2.86 11.34 -19.57
CA VAL A 175 3.70 10.13 -19.61
C VAL A 175 4.80 10.19 -18.54
N THR A 176 5.42 11.35 -18.34
CA THR A 176 6.43 11.52 -17.30
C THR A 176 5.81 11.37 -15.91
N ALA A 177 4.66 11.97 -15.65
CA ALA A 177 3.96 11.87 -14.37
C ALA A 177 3.58 10.42 -14.01
N ILE A 178 3.18 9.61 -15.00
CA ILE A 178 2.90 8.18 -14.78
C ILE A 178 4.16 7.39 -14.41
N ARG A 179 5.32 7.79 -14.94
CA ARG A 179 6.58 7.04 -14.83
C ARG A 179 7.42 7.45 -13.61
N HIS A 180 7.35 8.71 -13.22
CA HIS A 180 8.25 9.36 -12.26
C HIS A 180 7.49 9.99 -11.06
N ASP A 181 6.21 9.67 -10.91
CA ASP A 181 5.27 10.34 -9.98
C ASP A 181 5.01 11.82 -10.37
N VAL A 182 4.15 12.48 -9.60
CA VAL A 182 3.65 13.84 -9.89
C VAL A 182 4.76 14.90 -9.84
N PHE A 183 4.74 15.90 -10.74
CA PHE A 183 5.71 17.00 -10.71
C PHE A 183 5.51 17.92 -9.50
N LYS A 184 4.25 18.22 -9.21
CA LYS A 184 3.85 18.94 -8.01
C LYS A 184 2.91 18.06 -7.21
N ASP A 185 3.36 17.72 -6.00
CA ASP A 185 2.56 16.94 -5.07
C ASP A 185 1.57 17.84 -4.33
N PHE A 186 0.28 17.63 -4.60
CA PHE A 186 -0.84 18.27 -3.90
C PHE A 186 -1.49 17.34 -2.89
N ARG A 187 -1.01 16.10 -2.78
CA ARG A 187 -1.58 15.06 -1.92
C ARG A 187 -1.19 15.35 -0.46
N PRO A 188 -1.91 14.77 0.52
CA PRO A 188 -1.59 14.93 1.94
C PRO A 188 -0.19 14.42 2.32
N TYR A 189 0.38 13.50 1.55
CA TYR A 189 1.72 12.91 1.77
C TYR A 189 2.82 13.59 0.95
N ALA A 190 2.68 14.88 0.64
CA ALA A 190 3.72 15.65 -0.03
C ALA A 190 4.96 15.81 0.85
N ILE A 191 6.12 15.99 0.22
CA ILE A 191 7.38 16.27 0.92
C ILE A 191 7.22 17.48 1.85
N GLY A 192 7.62 17.30 3.11
CA GLY A 192 7.52 18.28 4.19
C GLY A 192 6.25 18.19 5.04
N ASN A 193 5.26 17.38 4.65
CA ASN A 193 4.07 17.17 5.47
C ASN A 193 4.33 16.12 6.56
N ASN A 194 3.76 16.36 7.74
CA ASN A 194 3.71 15.39 8.82
C ASN A 194 2.37 14.62 8.78
N ILE A 195 2.45 13.29 8.78
CA ILE A 195 1.29 12.40 8.65
C ILE A 195 0.39 12.52 9.88
N GLU A 196 0.98 12.46 11.09
CA GLU A 196 0.23 12.51 12.34
C GLU A 196 -0.48 13.86 12.51
N GLU A 197 0.20 14.98 12.28
CA GLU A 197 -0.40 16.31 12.34
C GLU A 197 -1.58 16.47 11.38
N LEU A 198 -1.49 15.84 10.20
CA LEU A 198 -2.55 15.88 9.19
C LEU A 198 -3.69 14.88 9.44
N MET A 199 -3.53 13.95 10.38
CA MET A 199 -4.58 13.07 10.92
C MET A 199 -5.38 13.73 12.03
N GLN A 200 -4.78 14.69 12.75
CA GLN A 200 -5.43 15.33 13.88
C GLN A 200 -6.57 16.26 13.45
N ILE A 201 -7.65 16.25 14.24
CA ILE A 201 -8.75 17.20 14.13
C ILE A 201 -8.46 18.35 15.11
N PRO A 202 -8.20 19.59 14.63
CA PRO A 202 -7.96 20.73 15.51
C PRO A 202 -9.13 20.94 16.49
N ALA A 203 -8.85 21.31 17.74
CA ALA A 203 -9.87 21.48 18.78
C ALA A 203 -10.97 22.49 18.41
N ASP A 204 -10.63 23.52 17.64
CA ASP A 204 -11.54 24.59 17.16
C ASP A 204 -12.33 24.21 15.88
N SER A 205 -12.24 22.95 15.46
CA SER A 205 -12.85 22.47 14.23
C SER A 205 -14.38 22.45 14.29
N LYS A 206 -15.01 22.77 13.15
CA LYS A 206 -16.46 22.61 13.00
C LYS A 206 -16.86 21.15 13.19
N LYS A 207 -17.72 20.88 14.17
CA LYS A 207 -18.29 19.54 14.37
C LYS A 207 -19.36 19.27 13.31
N GLY A 208 -19.41 18.04 12.81
CA GLY A 208 -20.45 17.64 11.87
C GLY A 208 -21.83 17.65 12.52
N ILE A 209 -22.82 18.18 11.82
CA ILE A 209 -24.20 18.18 12.26
C ILE A 209 -24.92 17.04 11.56
N VAL A 210 -25.36 16.05 12.33
CA VAL A 210 -26.10 14.89 11.83
C VAL A 210 -27.55 15.00 12.30
N GLN A 211 -28.48 14.76 11.38
CA GLN A 211 -29.90 14.60 11.69
C GLN A 211 -30.23 13.13 11.81
N MET A 212 -30.50 12.68 13.02
CA MET A 212 -30.95 11.33 13.32
C MET A 212 -32.47 11.31 13.21
N THR A 213 -33.01 10.48 12.32
CA THR A 213 -34.45 10.31 12.15
C THR A 213 -34.86 8.94 12.68
N TYR A 214 -35.56 8.92 13.81
CA TYR A 214 -36.07 7.72 14.47
C TYR A 214 -37.50 7.45 14.01
N ALA A 215 -37.78 6.24 13.54
CA ALA A 215 -39.12 5.80 13.18
C ALA A 215 -39.68 4.86 14.26
N TYR A 216 -40.84 5.21 14.80
CA TYR A 216 -41.58 4.41 15.79
C TYR A 216 -42.95 4.05 15.26
N GLN A 217 -43.36 2.80 15.44
CA GLN A 217 -44.69 2.32 15.11
C GLN A 217 -45.56 2.25 16.36
N SER A 218 -46.73 2.88 16.33
CA SER A 218 -47.75 2.76 17.37
C SER A 218 -48.38 1.37 17.34
N LYS A 219 -48.38 0.65 18.46
CA LYS A 219 -49.00 -0.69 18.57
C LYS A 219 -50.54 -0.64 18.60
N GLU A 220 -51.11 0.51 18.94
CA GLU A 220 -52.57 0.73 18.94
C GLU A 220 -53.12 1.08 17.56
N SER A 221 -52.40 1.91 16.78
CA SER A 221 -52.90 2.41 15.49
C SER A 221 -52.18 1.84 14.27
N GLY A 222 -51.05 1.16 14.46
CA GLY A 222 -50.17 0.68 13.39
C GLY A 222 -49.42 1.79 12.63
N LYS A 223 -49.64 3.07 12.98
CA LYS A 223 -49.06 4.24 12.29
C LYS A 223 -47.59 4.43 12.67
N ILE A 224 -46.78 4.81 11.69
CA ILE A 224 -45.36 5.15 11.87
C ILE A 224 -45.20 6.66 12.07
N GLU A 225 -44.57 7.04 13.18
CA GLU A 225 -44.14 8.41 13.46
C GLU A 225 -42.62 8.54 13.32
N LYS A 226 -42.18 9.65 12.73
CA LYS A 226 -40.75 9.92 12.48
C LYS A 226 -40.31 11.15 13.28
N VAL A 227 -39.41 10.95 14.23
CA VAL A 227 -38.83 12.00 15.07
C VAL A 227 -37.45 12.36 14.54
N LYS A 228 -37.18 13.65 14.36
CA LYS A 228 -35.90 14.15 13.83
C LYS A 228 -35.14 14.88 14.92
N ILE A 229 -33.94 14.41 15.22
CA ILE A 229 -33.05 14.99 16.23
C ILE A 229 -31.79 15.47 15.51
N ARG A 230 -31.35 16.69 15.81
CA ARG A 230 -30.06 17.19 15.32
C ARG A 230 -29.00 17.10 16.42
N SER A 231 -27.81 16.62 16.07
CA SER A 231 -26.70 16.43 17.00
C SER A 231 -26.19 17.73 17.66
N ASP A 232 -26.42 18.90 17.04
CA ASP A 232 -26.06 20.20 17.60
C ASP A 232 -27.03 20.68 18.69
N LYS A 233 -28.28 20.18 18.67
CA LYS A 233 -29.33 20.60 19.61
C LYS A 233 -29.47 19.68 20.82
N ASN A 234 -28.87 18.47 20.77
CA ASN A 234 -28.93 17.46 21.83
C ASN A 234 -30.35 17.22 22.39
N ASP A 235 -31.38 17.35 21.54
CA ASP A 235 -32.78 17.24 21.94
C ASP A 235 -33.22 15.77 21.97
N TYR A 236 -32.54 14.97 22.79
CA TYR A 236 -32.89 13.56 23.00
C TYR A 236 -34.10 13.41 23.92
N SER A 237 -34.51 14.48 24.61
CA SER A 237 -35.70 14.56 25.45
C SER A 237 -36.97 14.11 24.72
N VAL A 238 -37.07 14.41 23.42
CA VAL A 238 -38.24 14.07 22.59
C VAL A 238 -38.41 12.55 22.41
N LEU A 239 -37.37 11.73 22.64
CA LEU A 239 -37.47 10.27 22.60
C LEU A 239 -38.16 9.68 23.83
N THR A 240 -38.27 10.44 24.92
CA THR A 240 -38.87 9.96 26.18
C THR A 240 -40.34 9.59 26.00
N GLU A 241 -41.06 10.29 25.11
CA GLU A 241 -42.47 9.99 24.76
C GLU A 241 -42.62 8.64 24.04
N TYR A 242 -41.56 8.18 23.37
CA TYR A 242 -41.51 6.91 22.63
C TYR A 242 -40.79 5.80 23.42
N ALA A 243 -40.40 6.04 24.67
CA ALA A 243 -39.73 5.07 25.53
C ALA A 243 -40.67 3.99 26.10
N ASP A 244 -41.98 4.23 26.08
CA ASP A 244 -42.99 3.26 26.52
C ASP A 244 -43.16 2.14 25.48
N THR A 245 -42.45 1.03 25.71
CA THR A 245 -42.42 -0.17 24.85
C THR A 245 -43.75 -0.91 24.79
N THR A 246 -44.73 -0.58 25.65
CA THR A 246 -46.08 -1.12 25.56
C THR A 246 -46.90 -0.44 24.46
N LYS A 247 -46.58 0.82 24.13
CA LYS A 247 -47.29 1.63 23.14
C LYS A 247 -46.56 1.76 21.81
N TRP A 248 -45.23 1.74 21.83
CA TRP A 248 -44.39 2.00 20.66
C TRP A 248 -43.44 0.84 20.36
N SER A 249 -43.17 0.63 19.07
CA SER A 249 -42.14 -0.29 18.57
C SER A 249 -41.15 0.50 17.74
N PHE A 250 -39.86 0.41 18.06
CA PHE A 250 -38.82 0.98 17.21
C PHE A 250 -38.78 0.23 15.88
N VAL A 251 -38.67 0.98 14.77
CA VAL A 251 -38.61 0.42 13.41
C VAL A 251 -37.20 0.56 12.85
N GLU A 252 -36.74 1.80 12.71
CA GLU A 252 -35.45 2.11 12.09
C GLU A 252 -34.93 3.47 12.54
N ARG A 253 -33.61 3.64 12.45
CA ARG A 253 -32.94 4.93 12.56
C ARG A 253 -32.25 5.21 11.24
N THR A 254 -32.51 6.39 10.68
CA THR A 254 -31.84 6.87 9.47
C THR A 254 -31.12 8.17 9.76
N ASP A 255 -29.83 8.21 9.47
CA ASP A 255 -28.98 9.36 9.74
C ASP A 255 -28.73 10.14 8.44
N LYS A 256 -28.94 11.46 8.50
CA LYS A 256 -28.65 12.38 7.40
C LYS A 256 -27.64 13.43 7.86
N VAL A 257 -26.43 13.41 7.32
CA VAL A 257 -25.44 14.47 7.55
C VAL A 257 -25.97 15.79 6.96
N ILE A 258 -26.22 16.78 7.81
CA ILE A 258 -26.65 18.13 7.41
C ILE A 258 -25.42 18.97 7.06
N GLU A 259 -24.42 18.97 7.94
CA GLU A 259 -23.16 19.70 7.76
C GLU A 259 -22.01 18.72 8.03
N LYS A 260 -21.10 18.57 7.05
CA LYS A 260 -19.89 17.79 7.27
C LYS A 260 -19.00 18.55 8.25
N GLY A 261 -18.52 17.85 9.27
CA GLY A 261 -17.52 18.41 10.18
C GLY A 261 -16.19 18.65 9.46
N PHE A 262 -15.22 19.19 10.18
CA PHE A 262 -13.84 19.14 9.73
C PHE A 262 -13.43 17.69 9.55
N ILE A 263 -12.94 17.37 8.35
CA ILE A 263 -12.38 16.07 8.01
C ILE A 263 -10.87 16.32 7.88
N PRO A 264 -10.02 15.59 8.62
CA PRO A 264 -8.57 15.75 8.51
C PRO A 264 -8.12 15.41 7.08
N LYS A 265 -6.95 15.91 6.67
CA LYS A 265 -6.46 15.66 5.31
C LYS A 265 -6.09 14.19 5.11
N ILE A 266 -5.70 13.52 6.19
CA ILE A 266 -5.46 12.10 6.26
C ILE A 266 -6.47 11.51 7.24
N VAL A 267 -7.27 10.54 6.79
CA VAL A 267 -8.32 9.92 7.62
C VAL A 267 -7.99 8.47 7.92
N ASP A 268 -7.55 7.73 6.89
CA ASP A 268 -7.50 6.26 6.92
C ASP A 268 -6.06 5.72 6.92
N PHE A 269 -5.07 6.50 7.36
CA PHE A 269 -3.70 6.00 7.46
C PHE A 269 -3.59 5.07 8.67
N ALA A 270 -3.40 3.79 8.38
CA ALA A 270 -3.12 2.77 9.37
C ALA A 270 -2.03 1.84 8.82
N VAL A 271 -1.08 1.49 9.67
CA VAL A 271 0.00 0.53 9.39
C VAL A 271 -0.28 -0.70 10.23
N ILE A 272 -0.69 -1.78 9.56
CA ILE A 272 -1.11 -3.02 10.22
C ILE A 272 -0.05 -4.09 9.97
N ASP A 273 0.41 -4.78 11.01
CA ASP A 273 1.34 -5.91 10.84
C ASP A 273 0.65 -7.17 10.31
N LEU A 274 1.43 -8.24 10.12
CA LEU A 274 0.88 -9.50 9.60
C LEU A 274 -0.05 -10.20 10.62
N ASP A 275 0.11 -9.89 11.90
CA ASP A 275 -0.71 -10.35 13.03
C ASP A 275 -1.96 -9.49 13.27
N GLU A 276 -2.25 -8.54 12.36
CA GLU A 276 -3.40 -7.62 12.43
C GLU A 276 -3.33 -6.59 13.58
N ASN A 277 -2.15 -6.34 14.15
CA ASN A 277 -1.94 -5.27 15.12
C ASN A 277 -1.68 -3.93 14.43
N ASP A 278 -2.26 -2.86 15.00
CA ASP A 278 -2.00 -1.49 14.56
C ASP A 278 -0.69 -0.98 15.16
N VAL A 279 0.30 -0.75 14.30
CA VAL A 279 1.62 -0.22 14.66
C VAL A 279 1.84 1.22 14.19
N THR A 280 0.77 1.93 13.82
CA THR A 280 0.82 3.28 13.23
C THR A 280 1.56 4.26 14.12
N GLU A 281 1.20 4.34 15.40
CA GLU A 281 1.84 5.26 16.36
C GLU A 281 3.34 4.99 16.49
N LYS A 282 3.73 3.71 16.50
CA LYS A 282 5.12 3.29 16.59
C LYS A 282 5.94 3.72 15.37
N ILE A 283 5.36 3.65 14.17
CA ILE A 283 6.00 4.09 12.92
C ILE A 283 6.05 5.63 12.85
N LEU A 284 4.99 6.32 13.25
CA LEU A 284 4.92 7.78 13.16
C LEU A 284 5.77 8.49 14.24
N ASN A 285 5.96 7.87 15.41
CA ASN A 285 6.74 8.45 16.51
C ASN A 285 8.23 8.09 16.50
N GLU A 286 8.70 7.37 15.48
CA GLU A 286 10.12 7.04 15.37
C GLU A 286 10.95 8.30 15.10
N ASP A 287 11.86 8.60 16.01
CA ASP A 287 12.68 9.82 15.97
C ASP A 287 13.75 9.79 14.88
N ASP A 288 14.16 8.59 14.44
CA ASP A 288 15.15 8.41 13.39
C ASP A 288 14.53 8.24 11.99
N TYR A 289 15.38 8.22 10.97
CA TYR A 289 14.96 8.00 9.59
C TYR A 289 14.53 6.55 9.35
N MET A 290 13.52 6.38 8.50
CA MET A 290 13.09 5.07 8.01
C MET A 290 12.68 5.14 6.53
N PHE A 291 12.82 4.03 5.83
CA PHE A 291 12.32 3.87 4.47
C PHE A 291 11.01 3.08 4.46
N MET A 292 9.98 3.67 3.86
CA MET A 292 8.71 3.02 3.56
C MET A 292 8.63 2.72 2.06
N ILE A 293 8.62 1.45 1.71
CA ILE A 293 8.47 0.96 0.33
C ILE A 293 6.99 0.75 0.04
N VAL A 294 6.36 1.71 -0.64
CA VAL A 294 4.92 1.71 -0.92
C VAL A 294 4.62 0.93 -2.20
N SER A 295 3.75 -0.08 -2.12
CA SER A 295 3.28 -0.82 -3.29
C SER A 295 1.79 -1.14 -3.18
N ALA A 296 0.98 -0.52 -4.03
CA ALA A 296 -0.47 -0.74 -4.04
C ALA A 296 -0.87 -2.14 -4.54
N ASP A 297 -0.04 -2.75 -5.39
CA ASP A 297 -0.32 -4.06 -5.99
C ASP A 297 1.01 -4.75 -6.34
N LEU A 298 1.40 -5.73 -5.53
CA LEU A 298 2.66 -6.46 -5.69
C LEU A 298 2.74 -7.21 -7.03
N SER A 299 1.60 -7.66 -7.57
CA SER A 299 1.54 -8.39 -8.84
C SER A 299 1.88 -7.54 -10.07
N LYS A 300 1.76 -6.21 -9.96
CA LYS A 300 2.06 -5.24 -11.02
C LYS A 300 3.46 -4.64 -10.91
N THR A 301 4.34 -5.22 -10.10
CA THR A 301 5.72 -4.76 -9.93
C THR A 301 6.70 -5.54 -10.80
N ASN A 302 7.91 -5.00 -11.00
CA ASN A 302 8.97 -5.67 -11.75
C ASN A 302 10.06 -6.18 -10.78
N ARG A 303 10.44 -7.45 -10.89
CA ARG A 303 11.46 -8.11 -10.07
C ARG A 303 12.83 -7.42 -10.06
N GLU A 304 13.27 -6.86 -11.20
CA GLU A 304 14.56 -6.15 -11.29
C GLU A 304 14.61 -4.91 -10.37
N VAL A 305 13.45 -4.29 -10.16
CA VAL A 305 13.31 -3.11 -9.31
C VAL A 305 13.55 -3.46 -7.84
N TRP A 306 13.01 -4.59 -7.40
CA TRP A 306 13.15 -5.04 -6.02
C TRP A 306 14.58 -5.45 -5.68
N GLN A 307 15.39 -5.89 -6.64
CA GLN A 307 16.83 -6.10 -6.42
C GLN A 307 17.56 -4.79 -6.07
N SER A 308 17.18 -3.68 -6.71
CA SER A 308 17.74 -2.36 -6.41
C SER A 308 17.30 -1.87 -5.04
N ILE A 309 16.04 -2.11 -4.68
CA ILE A 309 15.50 -1.82 -3.33
C ILE A 309 16.22 -2.65 -2.27
N ASN A 310 16.42 -3.96 -2.49
CA ASN A 310 17.15 -4.83 -1.56
C ASN A 310 18.60 -4.37 -1.37
N THR A 311 19.24 -3.88 -2.43
CA THR A 311 20.60 -3.33 -2.34
C THR A 311 20.63 -2.07 -1.47
N MET A 312 19.66 -1.18 -1.65
CA MET A 312 19.50 0.01 -0.82
C MET A 312 19.19 -0.34 0.63
N GLN A 313 18.25 -1.28 0.85
CA GLN A 313 17.85 -1.72 2.18
C GLN A 313 19.02 -2.33 2.96
N LYS A 314 19.82 -3.23 2.37
CA LYS A 314 21.01 -3.80 3.04
C LYS A 314 22.01 -2.72 3.47
N ALA A 315 22.17 -1.68 2.64
CA ALA A 315 23.04 -0.56 2.95
C ALA A 315 22.46 0.33 4.06
N ALA A 316 21.15 0.57 4.04
CA ALA A 316 20.42 1.30 5.08
C ALA A 316 20.47 0.57 6.43
N GLU A 317 20.27 -0.75 6.43
CA GLU A 317 20.33 -1.61 7.60
C GLU A 317 21.72 -1.65 8.23
N THR A 318 22.79 -1.64 7.42
CA THR A 318 24.17 -1.53 7.92
C THR A 318 24.42 -0.24 8.71
N ASP A 319 23.67 0.82 8.39
CA ASP A 319 23.69 2.08 9.13
C ASP A 319 22.62 2.13 10.24
N GLY A 320 21.86 1.06 10.47
CA GLY A 320 20.78 0.99 11.46
C GLY A 320 19.51 1.75 11.07
N ILE A 321 19.27 1.97 9.77
CA ILE A 321 18.06 2.64 9.26
C ILE A 321 17.03 1.58 8.92
N PHE A 322 15.88 1.67 9.57
CA PHE A 322 14.80 0.74 9.36
C PHE A 322 14.15 0.89 7.98
N THR A 323 13.83 -0.23 7.35
CA THR A 323 13.11 -0.27 6.07
C THR A 323 11.93 -1.22 6.21
N PHE A 324 10.77 -0.87 5.66
CA PHE A 324 9.61 -1.74 5.61
C PHE A 324 8.80 -1.57 4.32
N GLY A 325 8.08 -2.61 3.93
CA GLY A 325 7.08 -2.56 2.86
C GLY A 325 5.74 -2.08 3.39
N PHE A 326 5.07 -1.17 2.69
CA PHE A 326 3.71 -0.74 2.98
C PHE A 326 2.81 -1.06 1.79
N VAL A 327 1.99 -2.11 1.93
CA VAL A 327 1.36 -2.77 0.79
C VAL A 327 -0.12 -3.06 1.03
N SER A 328 -0.88 -3.17 -0.06
CA SER A 328 -2.27 -3.62 -0.02
C SER A 328 -2.37 -5.04 -0.58
N ALA A 329 -1.87 -6.02 0.16
CA ALA A 329 -1.84 -7.43 -0.23
C ALA A 329 -2.17 -8.35 0.96
N SER A 330 -2.59 -9.58 0.67
CA SER A 330 -2.80 -10.60 1.70
C SER A 330 -1.46 -11.07 2.27
N ALA A 331 -1.48 -11.68 3.47
CA ALA A 331 -0.26 -12.25 4.06
C ALA A 331 0.37 -13.31 3.14
N ASP A 332 -0.44 -14.18 2.53
CA ASP A 332 0.02 -15.22 1.60
C ASP A 332 0.69 -14.63 0.34
N ASP A 333 0.13 -13.54 -0.21
CA ASP A 333 0.71 -12.85 -1.36
C ASP A 333 2.04 -12.17 -0.99
N ILE A 334 2.10 -11.57 0.21
CA ILE A 334 3.31 -10.95 0.75
C ILE A 334 4.41 -11.99 0.90
N GLU A 335 4.10 -13.15 1.50
CA GLU A 335 5.08 -14.21 1.72
C GLU A 335 5.59 -14.80 0.41
N THR A 336 4.69 -15.11 -0.51
CA THR A 336 5.05 -15.57 -1.87
C THR A 336 5.96 -14.55 -2.56
N PHE A 337 5.63 -13.26 -2.43
CA PHE A 337 6.40 -12.17 -2.98
C PHE A 337 7.78 -12.03 -2.33
N ARG A 338 7.85 -12.17 -1.00
CA ARG A 338 9.08 -12.12 -0.19
C ARG A 338 10.06 -13.19 -0.61
N HIS A 339 9.60 -14.43 -0.74
CA HIS A 339 10.42 -15.55 -1.21
C HIS A 339 10.89 -15.36 -2.65
N ALA A 340 10.01 -14.90 -3.54
CA ALA A 340 10.35 -14.69 -4.94
C ALA A 340 11.39 -13.57 -5.14
N ASN A 341 11.35 -12.52 -4.32
CA ASN A 341 12.19 -11.33 -4.48
C ASN A 341 13.35 -11.24 -3.47
N GLN A 342 13.43 -12.17 -2.51
CA GLN A 342 14.46 -12.21 -1.46
C GLN A 342 14.56 -10.88 -0.69
N THR A 343 13.41 -10.31 -0.33
CA THR A 343 13.31 -9.06 0.44
C THR A 343 13.42 -9.38 1.94
N ALA A 344 14.48 -8.91 2.59
CA ALA A 344 14.79 -9.20 4.00
C ALA A 344 14.25 -8.14 4.99
N PHE A 345 13.13 -7.50 4.65
CA PHE A 345 12.52 -6.47 5.50
C PHE A 345 11.02 -6.76 5.72
N PRO A 346 10.44 -6.32 6.85
CA PRO A 346 9.05 -6.60 7.17
C PRO A 346 8.09 -5.87 6.23
N PHE A 347 6.92 -6.46 6.01
CA PHE A 347 5.82 -5.85 5.28
C PHE A 347 4.66 -5.56 6.24
N TYR A 348 4.08 -4.38 6.08
CA TYR A 348 2.87 -3.96 6.76
C TYR A 348 1.77 -3.73 5.73
N LYS A 349 0.55 -4.09 6.12
CA LYS A 349 -0.67 -3.88 5.37
C LYS A 349 -1.14 -2.43 5.52
N GLY A 350 -1.62 -1.89 4.41
CA GLY A 350 -2.24 -0.58 4.31
C GLY A 350 -3.40 -0.59 3.31
N ASP A 351 -4.29 0.38 3.43
CA ASP A 351 -5.41 0.52 2.49
C ASP A 351 -4.93 0.81 1.05
N TYR A 352 -5.59 0.20 0.07
CA TYR A 352 -5.28 0.34 -1.35
C TYR A 352 -5.33 1.80 -1.83
N LYS A 353 -6.34 2.57 -1.41
CA LYS A 353 -6.44 3.98 -1.80
C LYS A 353 -5.40 4.82 -1.08
N VAL A 354 -5.04 4.48 0.16
CA VAL A 354 -3.96 5.15 0.89
C VAL A 354 -2.62 4.96 0.19
N THR A 355 -2.25 3.73 -0.17
CA THR A 355 -0.99 3.47 -0.92
C THR A 355 -0.92 4.27 -2.22
N LEU A 356 -2.01 4.32 -2.99
CA LEU A 356 -2.12 5.14 -4.21
C LEU A 356 -2.07 6.64 -3.93
N THR A 357 -2.54 7.10 -2.77
CA THR A 357 -2.48 8.51 -2.35
C THR A 357 -1.09 8.90 -1.88
N ILE A 358 -0.30 7.96 -1.37
CA ILE A 358 1.10 8.20 -1.04
C ILE A 358 1.94 8.27 -2.32
N MET A 359 1.83 7.28 -3.22
CA MET A 359 2.62 7.20 -4.47
C MET A 359 1.74 6.77 -5.65
N ARG A 360 1.88 7.41 -6.83
CA ARG A 360 1.22 6.92 -8.07
C ARG A 360 2.00 5.84 -8.80
N VAL A 361 3.26 5.65 -8.40
CA VAL A 361 4.20 4.68 -8.95
C VAL A 361 4.27 3.45 -8.07
N ASN A 362 4.56 2.30 -8.68
CA ASN A 362 4.52 1.01 -8.01
C ASN A 362 5.79 0.18 -8.33
N PRO A 363 6.71 -0.05 -7.37
CA PRO A 363 6.73 0.53 -6.02
C PRO A 363 7.21 1.99 -6.00
N GLY A 364 6.91 2.70 -4.92
CA GLY A 364 7.51 3.99 -4.58
C GLY A 364 8.27 3.91 -3.26
N ILE A 365 9.28 4.75 -3.08
CA ILE A 365 10.11 4.78 -1.87
C ILE A 365 9.86 6.12 -1.18
N VAL A 366 9.57 6.08 0.12
CA VAL A 366 9.34 7.26 0.95
C VAL A 366 10.33 7.24 2.11
N LEU A 367 11.07 8.34 2.28
CA LEU A 367 11.89 8.56 3.47
C LEU A 367 11.04 9.30 4.51
N LEU A 368 10.88 8.69 5.68
CA LEU A 368 10.15 9.26 6.80
C LEU A 368 11.11 9.55 7.96
N LYS A 369 10.71 10.51 8.81
CA LYS A 369 11.31 10.75 10.13
C LYS A 369 10.28 11.43 11.03
N ASN A 370 9.99 10.87 12.20
CA ASN A 370 9.00 11.37 13.14
C ASN A 370 7.70 11.79 12.44
N GLY A 371 7.13 10.85 11.67
CA GLY A 371 5.89 11.00 10.91
C GLY A 371 5.98 11.97 9.72
N THR A 372 7.12 12.63 9.51
CA THR A 372 7.32 13.64 8.47
C THR A 372 7.89 13.01 7.21
N VAL A 373 7.28 13.33 6.06
CA VAL A 373 7.76 12.92 4.74
C VAL A 373 8.97 13.77 4.36
N ILE A 374 10.16 13.18 4.40
CA ILE A 374 11.43 13.86 4.12
C ILE A 374 11.70 13.93 2.61
N ASP A 375 11.53 12.82 1.91
CA ASP A 375 11.68 12.75 0.45
C ASP A 375 10.94 11.53 -0.11
N LYS A 376 10.74 11.52 -1.43
CA LYS A 376 9.99 10.48 -2.15
C LYS A 376 10.64 10.21 -3.50
N TRP A 377 10.71 8.94 -3.88
CA TRP A 377 11.26 8.53 -5.16
C TRP A 377 10.36 7.49 -5.82
N ALA A 378 10.10 7.68 -7.11
CA ALA A 378 9.71 6.57 -7.94
C ALA A 378 10.86 5.58 -8.03
N TRP A 379 10.54 4.30 -8.19
CA TRP A 379 11.57 3.28 -8.32
C TRP A 379 12.60 3.52 -9.44
N ARG A 380 12.23 4.27 -10.49
CA ARG A 380 13.11 4.64 -11.60
C ARG A 380 14.11 5.73 -11.24
N ASP A 381 13.79 6.50 -10.21
CA ASP A 381 14.51 7.68 -9.78
C ASP A 381 15.17 7.45 -8.42
N LEU A 382 15.24 6.20 -7.95
CA LEU A 382 15.88 5.83 -6.68
C LEU A 382 17.39 6.18 -6.77
N PRO A 383 17.87 7.18 -6.01
CA PRO A 383 19.29 7.49 -5.97
C PRO A 383 20.08 6.38 -5.27
N SER A 384 21.40 6.40 -5.42
CA SER A 384 22.24 5.47 -4.66
C SER A 384 22.12 5.75 -3.17
N TYR A 385 22.22 4.72 -2.34
CA TYR A 385 22.15 4.89 -0.89
C TYR A 385 23.23 5.88 -0.37
N GLN A 386 24.41 5.91 -1.01
CA GLN A 386 25.46 6.86 -0.66
C GLN A 386 25.06 8.32 -0.91
N ASP A 387 24.32 8.59 -1.99
CA ASP A 387 23.80 9.94 -2.27
C ASP A 387 22.73 10.34 -1.25
N ILE A 388 21.87 9.39 -0.86
CA ILE A 388 20.86 9.62 0.20
C ILE A 388 21.58 9.94 1.52
N LYS A 389 22.58 9.13 1.89
CA LYS A 389 23.39 9.31 3.10
C LYS A 389 24.07 10.67 3.12
N ALA A 390 24.73 11.04 2.02
CA ALA A 390 25.41 12.33 1.87
C ALA A 390 24.45 13.53 1.87
N LYS A 391 23.16 13.33 1.55
CA LYS A 391 22.16 14.40 1.53
C LYS A 391 21.43 14.56 2.88
N TYR A 392 21.10 13.44 3.53
CA TYR A 392 20.19 13.44 4.68
C TYR A 392 20.82 12.99 5.99
N PHE A 393 21.86 12.15 5.97
CA PHE A 393 22.36 11.47 7.17
C PHE A 393 23.70 12.04 7.67
N ASN A 394 24.18 13.16 7.13
CA ASN A 394 25.46 13.76 7.52
C ASN A 394 25.56 14.10 9.02
N GLU A 395 24.44 14.45 9.64
CA GLU A 395 24.35 14.83 11.07
C GLU A 395 23.67 13.74 11.92
N ARG A 396 23.32 12.60 11.31
CA ARG A 396 22.65 11.50 12.01
C ARG A 396 23.63 10.82 12.97
N GLN A 397 23.22 10.66 14.21
CA GLN A 397 23.88 9.76 15.14
C GLN A 397 23.27 8.37 14.93
N PRO A 398 24.06 7.32 14.63
CA PRO A 398 23.53 5.98 14.47
C PRO A 398 22.80 5.55 15.74
N HIS A 399 21.52 5.20 15.61
CA HIS A 399 20.75 4.57 16.65
C HIS A 399 20.53 3.10 16.24
N GLU A 400 20.72 2.16 17.16
CA GLU A 400 20.29 0.78 16.93
C GLU A 400 18.77 0.75 17.05
N ILE A 401 18.09 0.81 15.92
CA ILE A 401 16.64 0.71 15.89
C ILE A 401 16.25 -0.77 15.85
N THR A 402 15.59 -1.25 16.91
CA THR A 402 15.03 -2.60 16.97
C THR A 402 13.57 -2.56 16.54
N PHE A 403 13.32 -2.55 15.23
CA PHE A 403 11.99 -2.83 14.67
C PHE A 403 11.91 -4.26 14.15
N THR A 404 12.19 -5.21 15.02
CA THR A 404 11.70 -6.58 14.93
C THR A 404 11.59 -7.15 16.36
N SER A 405 10.38 -7.63 16.66
CA SER A 405 9.92 -8.42 17.80
C SER A 405 10.15 -7.88 19.23
N GLU A 406 9.12 -7.27 19.80
CA GLU A 406 8.84 -7.45 21.23
C GLU A 406 8.45 -8.92 21.47
N SER A 407 9.47 -9.75 21.45
CA SER A 407 9.61 -11.12 21.96
C SER A 407 10.76 -11.71 21.16
N LYS A 408 11.84 -12.14 21.79
CA LYS A 408 12.60 -13.25 21.21
C LYS A 408 11.59 -14.39 21.10
N VAL A 409 10.91 -14.53 19.97
CA VAL A 409 9.95 -15.63 19.79
C VAL A 409 10.82 -16.87 19.64
N GLU A 410 11.00 -17.56 20.76
CA GLU A 410 11.68 -18.83 20.78
C GLU A 410 10.80 -19.83 20.03
N LEU A 411 11.34 -20.40 18.95
CA LEU A 411 10.68 -21.46 18.20
C LEU A 411 10.90 -22.79 18.90
N PHE A 412 9.81 -23.53 19.07
CA PHE A 412 9.76 -24.87 19.64
C PHE A 412 10.38 -24.94 21.04
N ALA A 413 9.58 -24.62 22.06
CA ALA A 413 9.98 -24.82 23.45
C ALA A 413 10.04 -26.32 23.81
N GLU A 414 10.77 -26.68 24.86
CA GLU A 414 10.76 -28.06 25.38
C GLU A 414 9.32 -28.47 25.77
N GLY A 415 8.88 -29.64 25.30
CA GLY A 415 7.51 -30.15 25.43
C GLY A 415 6.55 -29.72 24.31
N GLU A 416 6.99 -28.95 23.31
CA GLU A 416 6.15 -28.61 22.16
C GLU A 416 6.26 -29.64 21.03
N SER A 417 5.11 -29.98 20.44
CA SER A 417 5.02 -30.78 19.22
C SER A 417 5.34 -29.91 17.99
N VAL A 418 6.46 -30.19 17.34
CA VAL A 418 6.90 -29.51 16.12
C VAL A 418 5.91 -29.76 14.98
N LEU A 419 5.37 -30.98 14.87
CA LEU A 419 4.40 -31.34 13.84
C LEU A 419 3.09 -30.54 13.99
N ASP A 420 2.55 -30.42 15.21
CA ASP A 420 1.31 -29.69 15.45
C ASP A 420 1.47 -28.17 15.25
N LYS A 421 2.69 -27.65 15.49
CA LYS A 421 3.00 -26.24 15.30
C LYS A 421 3.21 -25.89 13.83
N ILE A 422 3.61 -26.85 13.00
CA ILE A 422 3.84 -26.67 11.56
C ILE A 422 2.57 -26.93 10.75
N ASP A 423 1.71 -27.88 11.16
CA ASP A 423 0.45 -28.20 10.47
C ASP A 423 -0.58 -27.09 10.66
N GLY A 424 -0.84 -26.31 9.60
CA GLY A 424 -1.72 -25.12 9.65
C GLY A 424 -1.08 -23.85 10.23
N SER A 425 0.27 -23.78 10.22
CA SER A 425 1.07 -22.74 10.89
C SER A 425 0.82 -21.29 10.43
N MET A 426 0.76 -20.39 11.41
CA MET A 426 0.91 -18.92 11.26
C MET A 426 2.31 -18.51 11.73
N GLU A 427 2.68 -17.23 11.61
CA GLU A 427 3.93 -16.71 12.18
C GLU A 427 4.01 -17.04 13.69
N PRO A 428 5.20 -17.40 14.21
CA PRO A 428 6.52 -17.52 13.54
C PRO A 428 6.81 -18.91 12.92
N TYR A 429 5.92 -19.89 13.02
CA TYR A 429 6.23 -21.31 12.73
C TYR A 429 6.18 -21.64 11.24
N ASN A 430 5.48 -20.82 10.45
CA ASN A 430 5.41 -20.90 9.00
C ASN A 430 6.74 -20.57 8.28
N GLU A 431 7.74 -20.02 8.99
CA GLU A 431 9.07 -19.74 8.43
C GLU A 431 10.03 -20.94 8.53
N PHE A 432 9.66 -21.98 9.29
CA PHE A 432 10.54 -23.12 9.53
C PHE A 432 10.41 -24.22 8.48
N PHE A 433 11.43 -24.31 7.63
CA PHE A 433 11.58 -25.36 6.63
C PHE A 433 12.98 -25.97 6.64
N LEU A 434 13.04 -27.28 6.40
CA LEU A 434 14.25 -28.06 6.20
C LEU A 434 14.32 -28.51 4.75
N MET A 435 15.29 -27.97 4.02
CA MET A 435 15.53 -28.28 2.61
C MET A 435 16.62 -29.34 2.45
N ASP A 436 16.44 -30.29 1.53
CA ASP A 436 17.49 -31.21 1.10
C ASP A 436 18.43 -30.59 0.04
N ALA A 437 19.45 -31.36 -0.39
CA ALA A 437 20.43 -30.90 -1.37
C ALA A 437 19.84 -30.64 -2.77
N ASP A 438 18.67 -31.22 -3.07
CA ASP A 438 17.94 -31.04 -4.32
C ASP A 438 16.94 -29.86 -4.23
N GLY A 439 16.84 -29.20 -3.06
CA GLY A 439 15.96 -28.08 -2.80
C GLY A 439 14.52 -28.47 -2.48
N ASN A 440 14.26 -29.73 -2.12
CA ASN A 440 12.94 -30.17 -1.70
C ASN A 440 12.76 -29.93 -0.20
N ASP A 441 11.56 -29.49 0.17
CA ASP A 441 11.14 -29.43 1.57
C ASP A 441 10.92 -30.84 2.12
N VAL A 442 11.72 -31.21 3.12
CA VAL A 442 11.67 -32.50 3.80
C VAL A 442 11.26 -32.38 5.26
N THR A 443 10.78 -31.21 5.70
CA THR A 443 10.43 -30.89 7.09
C THR A 443 9.53 -31.95 7.70
N LEU A 444 8.37 -32.23 7.09
CA LEU A 444 7.43 -33.23 7.60
C LEU A 444 8.01 -34.65 7.62
N ASN A 445 8.83 -35.00 6.63
CA ASN A 445 9.46 -36.32 6.54
C ASN A 445 10.46 -36.53 7.68
N VAL A 446 11.24 -35.50 8.02
CA VAL A 446 12.22 -35.54 9.11
C VAL A 446 11.56 -35.79 10.46
N PHE A 447 10.39 -35.20 10.71
CA PHE A 447 9.72 -35.27 12.01
C PHE A 447 8.66 -36.37 12.14
N SER A 448 8.27 -37.00 11.04
CA SER A 448 7.27 -38.09 11.02
C SER A 448 7.81 -39.47 11.44
N ASP A 449 9.13 -39.63 11.65
CA ASP A 449 9.74 -40.92 12.00
C ASP A 449 9.45 -41.29 13.48
N SER A 450 9.28 -42.59 13.74
CA SER A 450 8.99 -43.18 15.05
C SER A 450 10.20 -43.28 15.99
N LEU A 451 11.34 -42.72 15.58
CA LEU A 451 12.61 -42.76 16.27
C LEU A 451 13.00 -41.35 16.78
N PRO A 452 13.82 -41.26 17.83
CA PRO A 452 14.38 -39.99 18.26
C PRO A 452 15.19 -39.33 17.14
N VAL A 453 14.91 -38.07 16.87
CA VAL A 453 15.61 -37.24 15.88
C VAL A 453 16.58 -36.32 16.60
N TYR A 454 17.86 -36.41 16.23
CA TYR A 454 18.89 -35.53 16.75
C TYR A 454 19.26 -34.51 15.67
N MET A 455 19.03 -33.24 15.96
CA MET A 455 19.27 -32.14 15.03
C MET A 455 20.38 -31.25 15.56
N PHE A 456 21.55 -31.32 14.93
CA PHE A 456 22.65 -30.41 15.19
C PHE A 456 22.47 -29.15 14.38
N ILE A 457 22.28 -28.03 15.06
CA ILE A 457 22.25 -26.72 14.43
C ILE A 457 23.69 -26.24 14.34
N VAL A 458 24.14 -25.93 13.12
CA VAL A 458 25.40 -25.23 12.84
C VAL A 458 25.03 -24.11 11.90
N ASN A 459 24.59 -22.98 12.46
CA ASN A 459 23.93 -21.92 11.70
C ASN A 459 24.84 -21.42 10.56
N ASP A 460 26.05 -20.97 10.87
CA ASP A 460 27.07 -20.57 9.90
C ASP A 460 28.36 -21.36 10.12
N ILE A 461 28.72 -22.21 9.16
CA ILE A 461 29.93 -23.04 9.21
C ILE A 461 31.19 -22.17 9.20
N THR A 462 31.16 -21.01 8.55
CA THR A 462 32.33 -20.12 8.48
C THR A 462 32.67 -19.50 9.84
N LYS A 463 31.68 -19.45 10.74
CA LYS A 463 31.84 -18.97 12.13
C LYS A 463 32.11 -20.12 13.12
N LEU A 464 32.21 -21.36 12.64
CA LEU A 464 32.47 -22.52 13.49
C LEU A 464 33.95 -22.54 13.94
N SER A 465 34.19 -22.27 15.22
CA SER A 465 35.54 -22.33 15.80
C SER A 465 35.99 -23.77 16.09
N GLN A 466 37.31 -24.00 16.12
CA GLN A 466 37.86 -25.33 16.45
C GLN A 466 37.50 -25.80 17.87
N ASP A 467 37.40 -24.88 18.86
CA ASP A 467 37.00 -25.22 20.23
C ASP A 467 35.57 -25.77 20.27
N VAL A 468 34.66 -25.08 19.57
CA VAL A 468 33.24 -25.45 19.51
C VAL A 468 33.04 -26.76 18.76
N PHE A 469 33.71 -26.91 17.61
CA PHE A 469 33.68 -28.15 16.86
C PHE A 469 34.28 -29.32 17.65
N GLY A 470 35.31 -29.07 18.47
CA GLY A 470 35.89 -30.05 19.38
C GLY A 470 34.94 -30.57 20.46
N LYS A 471 33.87 -29.82 20.79
CA LYS A 471 32.80 -30.25 21.72
C LYS A 471 31.66 -30.97 21.01
N LEU A 472 31.33 -30.57 19.79
CA LEU A 472 30.26 -31.18 18.98
C LEU A 472 30.66 -32.55 18.41
N LEU A 473 31.89 -32.66 17.91
CA LEU A 473 32.36 -33.86 17.21
C LEU A 473 32.25 -35.14 18.05
N PRO A 474 32.66 -35.17 19.35
CA PRO A 474 32.48 -36.34 20.20
C PRO A 474 31.01 -36.78 20.36
N LEU A 475 30.08 -35.83 20.47
CA LEU A 475 28.64 -36.13 20.57
C LEU A 475 28.11 -36.75 19.27
N MET A 476 28.50 -36.19 18.12
CA MET A 476 28.14 -36.75 16.81
C MET A 476 28.72 -38.16 16.62
N GLN A 477 29.96 -38.39 17.08
CA GLN A 477 30.59 -39.71 17.06
C GLN A 477 29.89 -40.73 17.98
N GLU A 478 29.48 -40.32 19.18
CA GLU A 478 28.73 -41.16 20.11
C GLU A 478 27.36 -41.55 19.55
N LEU A 479 26.62 -40.60 18.95
CA LEU A 479 25.36 -40.88 18.27
C LEU A 479 25.53 -41.82 17.08
N ALA A 480 26.55 -41.59 16.25
CA ALA A 480 26.88 -42.46 15.13
C ALA A 480 27.24 -43.89 15.58
N ALA A 481 28.04 -44.03 16.65
CA ALA A 481 28.43 -45.33 17.19
C ALA A 481 27.24 -46.13 17.74
N ASN A 482 26.23 -45.43 18.26
CA ASN A 482 24.97 -46.01 18.75
C ASN A 482 23.96 -46.29 17.62
N GLY A 483 24.29 -46.00 16.35
CA GLY A 483 23.42 -46.23 15.21
C GLY A 483 22.23 -45.27 15.10
N ASN A 484 22.27 -44.14 15.82
CA ASN A 484 21.23 -43.13 15.76
C ASN A 484 21.36 -42.30 14.48
N LYS A 485 20.22 -41.99 13.84
CA LYS A 485 20.18 -41.02 12.75
C LYS A 485 20.24 -39.61 13.34
N PHE A 486 21.09 -38.76 12.77
CA PHE A 486 21.14 -37.36 13.13
C PHE A 486 21.33 -36.49 11.88
N PHE A 487 20.89 -35.25 12.01
CA PHE A 487 20.89 -34.26 10.94
C PHE A 487 21.78 -33.09 11.33
N VAL A 488 22.44 -32.49 10.35
CA VAL A 488 23.12 -31.20 10.51
C VAL A 488 22.35 -30.17 9.71
N VAL A 489 21.87 -29.14 10.39
CA VAL A 489 21.05 -28.07 9.81
C VAL A 489 21.83 -26.76 9.84
N SER A 490 21.90 -26.08 8.69
CA SER A 490 22.70 -24.86 8.51
C SER A 490 22.09 -23.93 7.46
N GLN A 491 22.37 -22.63 7.54
CA GLN A 491 22.13 -21.70 6.43
C GLN A 491 23.21 -21.78 5.34
N SER A 492 24.32 -22.48 5.64
CA SER A 492 25.51 -22.54 4.78
C SER A 492 25.25 -23.37 3.52
N ASP A 493 26.03 -23.08 2.47
CA ASP A 493 25.98 -23.81 1.20
C ASP A 493 26.23 -25.33 1.39
N PHE A 494 25.49 -26.15 0.65
CA PHE A 494 25.63 -27.62 0.68
C PHE A 494 27.04 -28.12 0.37
N ALA A 495 27.83 -27.41 -0.43
CA ALA A 495 29.21 -27.75 -0.70
C ALA A 495 30.08 -27.66 0.57
N LEU A 496 29.84 -26.68 1.44
CA LEU A 496 30.55 -26.54 2.72
C LEU A 496 30.12 -27.62 3.71
N LEU A 497 28.81 -27.91 3.76
CA LEU A 497 28.25 -29.00 4.56
C LEU A 497 28.81 -30.36 4.14
N GLN A 498 28.99 -30.58 2.84
CA GLN A 498 29.58 -31.79 2.30
C GLN A 498 31.07 -31.91 2.65
N GLN A 499 31.83 -30.82 2.59
CA GLN A 499 33.23 -30.79 3.04
C GLN A 499 33.36 -31.12 4.53
N MET A 500 32.46 -30.60 5.37
CA MET A 500 32.41 -30.93 6.79
C MET A 500 32.10 -32.42 7.01
N LYS A 501 31.16 -32.99 6.25
CA LYS A 501 30.83 -34.42 6.30
C LYS A 501 32.02 -35.30 5.92
N GLU A 502 32.73 -34.93 4.86
CA GLU A 502 33.96 -35.62 4.43
C GLU A 502 35.08 -35.53 5.47
N ALA A 503 35.23 -34.36 6.11
CA ALA A 503 36.25 -34.14 7.13
C ALA A 503 35.96 -34.93 8.43
N THR A 504 34.70 -35.04 8.83
CA THR A 504 34.28 -35.77 10.04
C THR A 504 34.25 -37.29 9.84
N LYS A 505 34.06 -37.76 8.60
CA LYS A 505 33.83 -39.17 8.25
C LYS A 505 32.63 -39.79 8.97
N LEU A 506 31.64 -38.96 9.33
CA LEU A 506 30.41 -39.39 9.95
C LEU A 506 29.30 -39.47 8.89
N ASP A 507 28.39 -40.42 9.07
CA ASP A 507 27.24 -40.56 8.17
C ASP A 507 26.01 -39.87 8.77
N TYR A 508 25.79 -38.63 8.33
CA TYR A 508 24.63 -37.81 8.69
C TYR A 508 24.05 -37.10 7.47
N THR A 509 22.80 -36.67 7.57
CA THR A 509 22.12 -35.94 6.49
C THR A 509 22.26 -34.44 6.72
N ASN A 510 22.66 -33.72 5.67
CA ASN A 510 22.74 -32.27 5.66
C ASN A 510 21.39 -31.69 5.24
N LEU A 511 20.92 -30.67 5.95
CA LEU A 511 19.71 -29.93 5.62
C LEU A 511 19.99 -28.44 5.66
N ASN A 512 19.34 -27.68 4.78
CA ASN A 512 19.44 -26.23 4.76
C ASN A 512 18.20 -25.60 5.39
N CYS A 513 18.40 -24.54 6.18
CA CYS A 513 17.33 -23.78 6.84
C CYS A 513 17.78 -22.31 6.97
N ASP A 514 16.82 -21.39 6.99
CA ASP A 514 17.10 -19.97 7.15
C ASP A 514 17.82 -19.66 8.48
N GLY A 515 18.85 -18.82 8.41
CA GLY A 515 19.72 -18.56 9.55
C GLY A 515 19.05 -17.79 10.68
N GLU A 516 18.06 -16.94 10.39
CA GLU A 516 17.29 -16.22 11.40
C GLU A 516 16.33 -17.17 12.11
N VAL A 517 15.70 -18.08 11.36
CA VAL A 517 14.85 -19.13 11.92
C VAL A 517 15.66 -20.06 12.83
N LEU A 518 16.86 -20.46 12.43
CA LEU A 518 17.76 -21.25 13.29
C LEU A 518 18.11 -20.53 14.59
N MET A 519 18.31 -19.21 14.56
CA MET A 519 18.55 -18.41 15.78
C MET A 519 17.34 -18.29 16.70
N LYS A 520 16.13 -18.36 16.14
CA LYS A 520 14.89 -18.45 16.94
C LYS A 520 14.76 -19.80 17.64
N ILE A 521 15.33 -20.88 17.09
CA ILE A 521 15.34 -22.22 17.71
C ILE A 521 16.47 -22.33 18.75
N VAL A 522 17.72 -22.04 18.37
CA VAL A 522 18.86 -21.98 19.29
C VAL A 522 19.57 -20.63 19.12
N PRO A 523 19.64 -19.78 20.16
CA PRO A 523 20.15 -18.40 20.05
C PRO A 523 21.67 -18.28 19.95
N GLU A 524 22.37 -19.34 19.51
CA GLU A 524 23.82 -19.42 19.37
C GLU A 524 24.18 -20.07 18.03
N ASN A 525 25.40 -19.85 17.53
CA ASN A 525 25.81 -20.38 16.21
C ASN A 525 25.73 -21.90 16.11
N THR A 526 25.84 -22.60 17.24
CA THR A 526 25.67 -24.05 17.28
C THR A 526 24.77 -24.51 18.41
N GLY A 527 24.10 -25.63 18.21
CA GLY A 527 23.32 -26.28 19.25
C GLY A 527 22.88 -27.69 18.87
N LEU A 528 22.15 -28.32 19.77
CA LEU A 528 21.55 -29.63 19.60
C LEU A 528 20.08 -29.56 20.04
N VAL A 529 19.19 -29.96 19.15
CA VAL A 529 17.77 -30.15 19.44
C VAL A 529 17.47 -31.64 19.34
N ILE A 530 16.80 -32.18 20.36
CA ILE A 530 16.40 -33.58 20.43
C ILE A 530 14.89 -33.64 20.36
N LEU A 531 14.38 -34.42 19.41
CA LEU A 531 12.96 -34.65 19.24
C LEU A 531 12.63 -36.13 19.41
N ASN A 532 11.45 -36.41 19.97
CA ASN A 532 10.90 -37.76 20.07
C ASN A 532 9.43 -37.72 19.64
N TYR A 533 9.05 -38.52 18.64
CA TYR A 533 7.71 -38.48 18.04
C TYR A 533 7.27 -37.06 17.58
N GLY A 534 8.22 -36.24 17.13
CA GLY A 534 7.98 -34.86 16.71
C GLY A 534 7.87 -33.85 17.87
N GLU A 535 7.96 -34.27 19.13
CA GLU A 535 7.97 -33.39 20.30
C GLU A 535 9.41 -33.02 20.70
N VAL A 536 9.68 -31.75 21.01
CA VAL A 536 10.98 -31.30 21.47
C VAL A 536 11.21 -31.77 22.90
N VAL A 537 12.16 -32.69 23.09
CA VAL A 537 12.46 -33.25 24.42
C VAL A 537 13.58 -32.50 25.13
N ALA A 538 14.54 -31.96 24.37
CA ALA A 538 15.64 -31.18 24.94
C ALA A 538 16.25 -30.23 23.92
N LYS A 539 16.70 -29.06 24.39
CA LYS A 539 17.45 -28.07 23.60
C LYS A 539 18.73 -27.68 24.31
N TYR A 540 19.84 -27.74 23.59
CA TYR A 540 21.15 -27.35 24.08
C TYR A 540 21.76 -26.29 23.16
N ALA A 541 22.09 -25.13 23.72
CA ALA A 541 22.94 -24.15 23.06
C ALA A 541 24.42 -24.54 23.18
N GLN A 542 25.29 -23.93 22.38
CA GLN A 542 26.74 -24.13 22.41
C GLN A 542 27.32 -24.01 23.83
N SER A 543 26.80 -23.09 24.64
CA SER A 543 27.24 -22.86 26.02
C SER A 543 26.90 -23.98 27.00
N ASN A 544 25.93 -24.84 26.66
CA ASN A 544 25.37 -25.87 27.55
C ASN A 544 25.25 -27.24 26.86
N LEU A 545 26.14 -27.54 25.90
CA LEU A 545 26.15 -28.86 25.26
C LEU A 545 26.45 -29.97 26.30
N PRO A 546 25.79 -31.12 26.21
CA PRO A 546 26.02 -32.23 27.14
C PRO A 546 27.44 -32.79 26.99
N GLU A 547 28.03 -33.24 28.09
CA GLU A 547 29.33 -33.92 28.08
C GLU A 547 29.18 -35.35 27.49
N PRO A 548 30.10 -35.81 26.63
CA PRO A 548 30.12 -37.19 26.12
C PRO A 548 30.08 -38.24 27.24
N GLY A 549 29.21 -39.25 27.11
CA GLY A 549 29.01 -40.29 28.13
C GLY A 549 28.05 -39.97 29.28
N ASN A 550 27.62 -38.70 29.45
CA ASN A 550 26.47 -38.31 30.27
C ASN A 550 25.19 -38.13 29.43
N PHE A 551 25.29 -38.33 28.11
CA PHE A 551 24.19 -38.23 27.16
C PHE A 551 23.22 -39.40 27.33
N ARG A 552 22.19 -39.21 28.17
CA ARG A 552 21.08 -40.16 28.28
C ARG A 552 20.00 -39.77 27.27
N ILE A 553 19.76 -40.65 26.31
CA ILE A 553 18.58 -40.58 25.45
C ILE A 553 17.36 -40.56 26.40
N PRO A 554 16.56 -39.49 26.42
CA PRO A 554 15.34 -39.48 27.21
C PRO A 554 14.47 -40.66 26.78
N GLN A 555 14.07 -41.51 27.74
CA GLN A 555 13.16 -42.63 27.47
C GLN A 555 11.74 -42.14 27.23
#